data_AF-A0A8G2F7H1-F1
#
_entry.id   AF-A0A8G2F7H1-F1
#
_cell.length_a   1.000
_cell.length_b   1.000
_cell.length_c   1.000
_cell.angle_alpha   90.00
_cell.angle_beta   90.00
_cell.angle_gamma   90.00
#
_symmetry.space_group_name_H-M   'P 1'
#
loop_
_entity.id
_entity.type
_entity.pdbx_description
1 polymer ?
#
loop_
_entity_poly.entity_id
_entity_poly.type
_entity_poly.pdbx_seq_one_letter_code
_entity_poly.pdbx_strand_id
1 'polypeptide(L)'
;MRKGFLSVLATVALVAVASSAFAADAAPEVISTIAWAASLGMAIAAAGCGIAQGLAVKAACEGTARNPEASGKITVTMLIGLALIESLAIYALVVNLILLFANPFVG
;
A
#
# COMPACT_ATOMS: atom_id res chain seq x y z
N MET A 1 -18.37 13.95 -12.38
CA MET A 1 -17.27 12.98 -12.51
C MET A 1 -16.81 12.40 -11.16
N ARG A 2 -16.46 13.23 -10.16
CA ARG A 2 -16.01 12.75 -8.83
C ARG A 2 -17.01 11.81 -8.11
N LYS A 3 -18.29 12.19 -8.05
CA LYS A 3 -19.34 11.40 -7.36
C LYS A 3 -19.66 10.07 -8.06
N GLY A 4 -19.68 10.07 -9.41
CA GLY A 4 -19.91 8.85 -10.20
C GLY A 4 -18.74 7.87 -10.09
N PHE A 5 -17.51 8.37 -10.14
CA PHE A 5 -16.31 7.56 -9.95
C PHE A 5 -16.24 6.95 -8.54
N LEU A 6 -16.53 7.75 -7.50
CA LEU A 6 -16.61 7.25 -6.13
C LEU A 6 -17.73 6.20 -5.94
N SER A 7 -18.87 6.37 -6.59
CA SER A 7 -19.98 5.40 -6.52
C SER A 7 -19.63 4.08 -7.22
N VAL A 8 -18.97 4.13 -8.38
CA VAL A 8 -18.49 2.93 -9.08
C VAL A 8 -17.42 2.22 -8.26
N LEU A 9 -16.44 2.95 -7.72
CA LEU A 9 -15.39 2.39 -6.88
C LEU A 9 -15.96 1.75 -5.61
N ALA A 10 -16.91 2.40 -4.95
CA ALA A 10 -17.58 1.86 -3.77
C ALA A 10 -18.41 0.62 -4.09
N THR A 11 -19.08 0.59 -5.24
CA THR A 11 -19.87 -0.57 -5.68
C THR A 11 -18.98 -1.76 -6.04
N VAL A 12 -17.86 -1.51 -6.73
CA VAL A 12 -16.86 -2.56 -7.05
C VAL A 12 -16.21 -3.10 -5.76
N ALA A 13 -15.86 -2.23 -4.82
CA ALA A 13 -15.32 -2.64 -3.52
C ALA A 13 -16.33 -3.49 -2.72
N LEU A 14 -17.61 -3.10 -2.72
CA LEU A 14 -18.67 -3.85 -2.03
C LEU A 14 -18.90 -5.23 -2.67
N VAL A 15 -18.92 -5.31 -4.00
CA VAL A 15 -19.08 -6.58 -4.73
C VAL A 15 -17.90 -7.53 -4.50
N ALA A 16 -16.67 -6.99 -4.44
CA ALA A 16 -15.48 -7.79 -4.12
C ALA A 16 -15.56 -8.41 -2.71
N VAL A 17 -16.00 -7.65 -1.71
CA VAL A 17 -16.16 -8.14 -0.32
C VAL A 17 -17.34 -9.10 -0.18
N ALA A 18 -18.46 -8.84 -0.87
CA ALA A 18 -19.67 -9.68 -0.81
C ALA A 18 -19.45 -11.11 -1.33
N SER A 19 -18.50 -11.31 -2.25
CA SER A 19 -18.17 -12.65 -2.77
C SER A 19 -17.67 -13.62 -1.69
N SER A 20 -17.11 -13.11 -0.58
CA SER A 20 -16.68 -13.92 0.57
C SER A 20 -17.83 -14.36 1.48
N ALA A 21 -19.00 -13.70 1.43
CA ALA A 21 -20.13 -13.97 2.32
C ALA A 21 -21.10 -15.04 1.78
N PHE A 22 -21.05 -15.37 0.49
CA PHE A 22 -21.98 -16.31 -0.18
C PHE A 22 -21.36 -17.67 -0.55
N ALA A 23 -20.12 -17.95 -0.15
CA ALA A 23 -19.40 -19.19 -0.49
C ALA A 23 -19.25 -20.15 0.70
N ALA A 24 -20.31 -20.30 1.51
CA ALA A 24 -20.36 -21.22 2.64
C ALA A 24 -20.55 -22.67 2.15
N ASP A 25 -19.53 -23.27 1.52
CA ASP A 25 -19.31 -24.71 1.62
C ASP A 25 -17.85 -25.13 1.26
N ALA A 26 -17.27 -25.95 2.12
CA ALA A 26 -16.14 -26.87 1.90
C ALA A 26 -14.71 -26.36 1.60
N ALA A 27 -13.98 -25.93 2.65
CA ALA A 27 -12.57 -26.28 2.89
C ALA A 27 -11.38 -25.71 2.03
N PRO A 28 -11.46 -24.56 1.32
CA PRO A 28 -10.28 -23.80 0.88
C PRO A 28 -10.25 -22.38 1.50
N GLU A 29 -11.14 -22.09 2.47
CA GLU A 29 -11.45 -20.73 2.96
C GLU A 29 -10.25 -20.01 3.60
N VAL A 30 -9.34 -20.74 4.26
CA VAL A 30 -8.21 -20.13 4.97
C VAL A 30 -7.23 -19.49 3.99
N ILE A 31 -6.97 -20.11 2.84
CA ILE A 31 -6.06 -19.55 1.83
C ILE A 31 -6.72 -18.36 1.13
N SER A 32 -8.02 -18.45 0.83
CA SER A 32 -8.78 -17.37 0.18
C SER A 32 -8.84 -16.10 1.04
N THR A 33 -9.18 -16.23 2.33
CA THR A 33 -9.26 -15.09 3.26
C THR A 33 -7.91 -14.43 3.50
N ILE A 34 -6.84 -15.23 3.59
CA ILE A 34 -5.47 -14.73 3.76
C ILE A 34 -4.98 -14.01 2.50
N ALA A 35 -5.28 -14.52 1.31
CA ALA A 35 -4.94 -13.86 0.05
C ALA A 35 -5.64 -12.48 -0.08
N TRP A 36 -6.91 -12.40 0.31
CA TRP A 36 -7.64 -11.13 0.35
C TRP A 36 -7.07 -10.16 1.39
N ALA A 37 -6.78 -10.63 2.61
CA ALA A 37 -6.20 -9.79 3.66
C ALA A 37 -4.81 -9.26 3.26
N ALA A 38 -3.95 -10.11 2.70
CA ALA A 38 -2.61 -9.74 2.27
C ALA A 38 -2.65 -8.72 1.13
N SER A 39 -3.48 -8.96 0.11
CA SER A 39 -3.62 -8.05 -1.04
C SER A 39 -4.18 -6.68 -0.65
N LEU A 40 -5.21 -6.63 0.21
CA LEU A 40 -5.74 -5.37 0.74
C LEU A 40 -4.71 -4.63 1.61
N GLY A 41 -4.04 -5.32 2.52
CA GLY A 41 -2.98 -4.75 3.35
C GLY A 41 -1.86 -4.14 2.50
N MET A 42 -1.44 -4.86 1.44
CA MET A 42 -0.42 -4.35 0.51
C MET A 42 -0.90 -3.14 -0.26
N ALA A 43 -2.14 -3.16 -0.76
CA ALA A 43 -2.70 -2.06 -1.54
C ALA A 43 -2.77 -0.77 -0.72
N ILE A 44 -3.18 -0.86 0.55
CA ILE A 44 -3.23 0.30 1.45
C ILE A 44 -1.83 0.83 1.76
N ALA A 45 -0.89 -0.06 2.08
CA ALA A 45 0.50 0.33 2.35
C ALA A 45 1.15 1.01 1.13
N ALA A 46 1.01 0.41 -0.06
CA ALA A 46 1.54 0.96 -1.31
C ALA A 46 0.91 2.32 -1.66
N ALA A 47 -0.41 2.47 -1.47
CA ALA A 47 -1.09 3.75 -1.70
C ALA A 47 -0.59 4.84 -0.74
N GLY A 48 -0.46 4.53 0.56
CA GLY A 48 0.03 5.45 1.58
C GLY A 48 1.48 5.89 1.32
N CYS A 49 2.37 4.93 1.10
CA CYS A 49 3.78 5.19 0.79
C CYS A 49 3.93 5.98 -0.51
N GLY A 50 3.22 5.61 -1.58
CA GLY A 50 3.28 6.32 -2.86
C GLY A 50 2.85 7.79 -2.76
N ILE A 51 1.80 8.08 -1.98
CA ILE A 51 1.37 9.47 -1.73
C ILE A 51 2.44 10.24 -0.95
N ALA A 52 2.96 9.65 0.12
CA ALA A 52 3.97 10.29 0.97
C ALA A 52 5.28 10.56 0.21
N GLN A 53 5.74 9.60 -0.60
CA GLN A 53 6.93 9.74 -1.44
C GLN A 53 6.73 10.81 -2.51
N GLY A 54 5.57 10.84 -3.19
CA GLY A 54 5.26 11.88 -4.17
C GLY A 54 5.28 13.28 -3.57
N LEU A 55 4.75 13.45 -2.35
CA LEU A 55 4.81 14.72 -1.62
C LEU A 55 6.24 15.11 -1.24
N ALA A 56 7.05 14.15 -0.75
CA ALA A 56 8.45 14.39 -0.40
C ALA A 56 9.28 14.81 -1.62
N VAL A 57 9.12 14.13 -2.76
CA VAL A 57 9.80 14.47 -4.02
C VAL A 57 9.36 15.84 -4.53
N LYS A 58 8.07 16.15 -4.48
CA LYS A 58 7.56 17.49 -4.84
C LYS A 58 8.22 18.58 -4.00
N ALA A 59 8.26 18.41 -2.68
CA ALA A 59 8.87 19.38 -1.77
C ALA A 59 10.38 19.54 -2.03
N ALA A 60 11.09 18.45 -2.35
CA ALA A 60 12.49 18.48 -2.71
C ALA A 60 12.74 19.23 -4.03
N CYS A 61 11.88 19.05 -5.04
CA CYS A 61 11.94 19.77 -6.31
C CYS A 61 11.71 21.28 -6.11
N GLU A 62 10.67 21.65 -5.36
CA GLU A 62 10.40 23.06 -5.03
C GLU A 62 11.54 23.69 -4.21
N GLY A 63 12.09 22.96 -3.24
CA GLY A 63 13.24 23.38 -2.45
C GLY A 63 14.49 23.60 -3.31
N THR A 64 14.75 22.70 -4.25
CA THR A 64 15.89 22.79 -5.17
C THR A 64 15.73 23.94 -6.16
N ALA A 65 14.52 24.16 -6.69
CA ALA A 65 14.24 25.27 -7.59
C ALA A 65 14.43 26.64 -6.90
N ARG A 66 14.10 26.74 -5.60
CA ARG A 66 14.31 27.96 -4.81
C ARG A 66 15.75 28.16 -4.36
N ASN A 67 16.48 27.07 -4.08
CA ASN A 67 17.86 27.12 -3.59
C ASN A 67 18.74 26.09 -4.32
N PRO A 68 19.19 26.38 -5.56
CA PRO A 68 19.96 25.44 -6.37
C PRO A 68 21.28 25.01 -5.73
N GLU A 69 21.94 25.92 -5.00
CA GLU A 69 23.20 25.66 -4.29
C GLU A 69 23.06 24.60 -3.18
N ALA A 70 21.85 24.42 -2.64
CA ALA A 70 21.55 23.43 -1.62
C ALA A 70 21.07 22.09 -2.17
N SER A 71 21.01 21.91 -3.50
CA SER A 71 20.43 20.73 -4.17
C SER A 71 21.00 19.40 -3.66
N GLY A 72 22.32 19.31 -3.45
CA GLY A 72 22.96 18.12 -2.92
C GLY A 72 22.46 17.74 -1.53
N LYS A 73 22.38 18.71 -0.61
CA LYS A 73 21.86 18.47 0.75
C LYS A 73 20.38 18.12 0.75
N ILE A 74 19.57 18.79 -0.08
CA ILE A 74 18.14 18.49 -0.23
C ILE A 74 17.95 17.06 -0.73
N THR A 75 18.73 16.62 -1.71
CA THR A 75 18.65 15.25 -2.26
C THR A 75 18.98 14.21 -1.19
N VAL A 76 20.03 14.42 -0.39
CA VAL A 76 20.39 13.49 0.70
C VAL A 76 19.27 13.40 1.74
N THR A 77 18.74 14.53 2.21
CA THR A 77 17.63 14.55 3.17
C THR A 77 16.36 13.90 2.59
N MET A 78 16.07 14.14 1.31
CA MET A 78 14.97 13.50 0.60
C MET A 78 15.14 11.99 0.57
N LEU A 79 16.31 11.49 0.16
CA LEU A 79 16.58 10.04 0.08
C LEU A 79 16.46 9.35 1.44
N ILE A 80 16.95 9.99 2.51
CA ILE A 80 16.74 9.50 3.88
C ILE A 80 15.24 9.42 4.15
N GLY A 81 14.49 10.51 3.98
CA GLY A 81 13.04 10.51 4.19
C GLY A 81 12.29 9.46 3.38
N LEU A 82 12.64 9.28 2.10
CA LEU A 82 12.05 8.26 1.23
C LEU A 82 12.36 6.84 1.71
N ALA A 83 13.59 6.58 2.17
CA ALA A 83 13.95 5.27 2.73
C ALA A 83 13.15 4.94 4.00
N LEU A 84 12.91 5.93 4.87
CA LEU A 84 12.06 5.75 6.05
C LEU A 84 10.61 5.47 5.65
N ILE A 85 10.06 6.18 4.65
CA ILE A 85 8.70 5.91 4.14
C ILE A 85 8.62 4.52 3.52
N GLU A 86 9.63 4.10 2.76
CA GLU A 86 9.67 2.79 2.11
C GLU A 86 9.70 1.65 3.12
N SER A 87 10.32 1.85 4.29
CA SER A 87 10.36 0.83 5.35
C SER A 87 8.96 0.35 5.77
N LEU A 88 7.94 1.23 5.72
CA LEU A 88 6.55 0.88 6.01
C LEU A 88 5.98 -0.09 4.97
N ALA A 89 6.27 0.13 3.69
CA ALA A 89 5.88 -0.76 2.60
C ALA A 89 6.58 -2.12 2.73
N ILE A 90 7.87 -2.12 3.10
CA ILE A 90 8.64 -3.35 3.32
C ILE A 90 8.09 -4.12 4.53
N TYR A 91 7.68 -3.48 5.62
CA TYR A 91 7.06 -4.18 6.74
C TYR A 91 5.73 -4.84 6.34
N ALA A 92 4.88 -4.16 5.57
CA ALA A 92 3.65 -4.76 5.03
C ALA A 92 3.96 -5.94 4.09
N LEU A 93 4.96 -5.80 3.21
CA LEU A 93 5.41 -6.87 2.32
C LEU A 93 5.90 -8.08 3.12
N VAL A 94 6.72 -7.88 4.15
CA VAL A 94 7.24 -8.96 4.99
C VAL A 94 6.11 -9.72 5.69
N VAL A 95 5.14 -9.01 6.27
CA VAL A 95 3.96 -9.64 6.90
C VAL A 95 3.19 -10.47 5.87
N ASN A 96 2.99 -9.95 4.65
CA ASN A 96 2.30 -10.68 3.59
C ASN A 96 3.07 -11.93 3.13
N LEU A 97 4.38 -11.85 2.99
CA LEU A 97 5.21 -13.00 2.65
C LEU A 97 5.15 -14.07 3.74
N ILE A 98 5.12 -13.68 5.02
CA ILE A 98 4.92 -14.61 6.14
C ILE A 98 3.55 -15.29 6.01
N LEU A 99 2.48 -14.53 5.78
CA LEU A 99 1.14 -15.10 5.65
C LEU A 99 0.99 -16.05 4.45
N LEU A 100 1.71 -15.80 3.35
CA LEU A 100 1.64 -16.61 2.13
C LEU A 100 2.53 -17.86 2.18
N PHE A 101 3.75 -17.74 2.72
CA PHE A 101 4.78 -18.78 2.59
C PHE A 101 5.23 -19.39 3.93
N ALA A 102 4.95 -18.75 5.05
CA ALA A 102 5.37 -19.18 6.39
C ALA A 102 4.23 -18.97 7.40
N ASN A 103 3.02 -19.37 7.01
CA ASN A 103 1.81 -19.05 7.73
C ASN A 103 1.78 -19.71 9.13
N PRO A 104 1.79 -18.93 10.23
CA PRO A 104 1.84 -19.51 11.58
C PRO A 104 0.50 -20.11 12.03
N PHE A 105 -0.58 -19.89 11.30
CA PHE A 105 -1.92 -20.37 11.64
C PHE A 105 -2.31 -21.67 10.94
N VAL A 106 -1.50 -22.10 9.96
CA VAL A 106 -1.74 -23.31 9.18
C VAL A 106 -0.56 -24.23 9.43
N GLY A 107 -0.67 -25.02 10.49
CA GLY A 107 0.25 -26.08 10.89
C GLY A 107 -0.53 -27.34 11.25
#